data_AF-A0A2E3IIJ2-F1
#
_entry.id   AF-A0A2E3IIJ2-F1
#
_cell.length_a   1.000
_cell.length_b   1.000
_cell.length_c   1.000
_cell.angle_alpha   90.00
_cell.angle_beta   90.00
_cell.angle_gamma   90.00
#
_symmetry.space_group_name_H-M   'P 1'
#
loop_
_entity.id
_entity.type
_entity.pdbx_description
1 polymer ?
#
loop_
_entity_poly.entity_id
_entity_poly.type
_entity_poly.pdbx_seq_one_letter_code
_entity_poly.pdbx_strand_id
1 'polypeptide(L)'
;TDAANKQYVLDQVATENTIAEMNDVDTSGIGNNKILKYNGSSSKWEMADDIDTDTGILSVVQDTSPELGGDLNLNTAQVFGTGSINITGGVTASQTGAFKDGTYSGNVTITGNLTVNGDTTTVDVQTLEVEDPIIILNKHSTQPATNTTDAGLIAQRGSSENNAAWFWDETSDRWIAATTTSDGSATDITVTANANMQAGTAYLTATQAQYADLAELYTSDKEYDAGTIVVHGGSAEVTQSTTKMDHKVAGVVSSNPAYLMNSEEKGITVPVALRGKVPVSVMGPVAKGDLIVTSDTPGVGEAHPGVTNCVFVIGKALEDDDTENLVRLINVLV
;
A
#
# COMPACT_ATOMS: atom_id res chain seq x y z
N THR A 1 65.98 30.29 69.86
CA THR A 1 66.31 30.35 68.41
C THR A 1 65.05 30.31 67.55
N ASP A 2 64.01 29.58 67.94
CA ASP A 2 62.78 29.43 67.14
C ASP A 2 61.87 30.68 67.08
N ALA A 3 61.75 31.45 68.18
CA ALA A 3 60.87 32.61 68.23
C ALA A 3 61.38 33.85 67.45
N ALA A 4 62.69 34.09 67.42
CA ALA A 4 63.28 35.21 66.69
C ALA A 4 63.31 34.94 65.18
N ASN A 5 63.59 33.69 64.78
CA ASN A 5 63.45 33.28 63.38
C ASN A 5 61.97 33.33 62.95
N LYS A 6 61.04 32.92 63.83
CA LYS A 6 59.60 33.07 63.58
C LYS A 6 59.21 34.54 63.43
N GLN A 7 59.72 35.44 64.27
CA GLN A 7 59.41 36.88 64.15
C GLN A 7 60.03 37.49 62.90
N TYR A 8 61.29 37.19 62.58
CA TYR A 8 61.93 37.66 61.35
C TYR A 8 61.19 37.17 60.12
N VAL A 9 60.81 35.89 60.09
CA VAL A 9 59.99 35.34 59.02
C VAL A 9 58.61 36.00 59.00
N LEU A 10 57.97 36.23 60.15
CA LEU A 10 56.68 36.95 60.21
C LEU A 10 56.81 38.40 59.73
N ASP A 11 57.93 39.08 59.97
CA ASP A 11 58.17 40.45 59.54
C ASP A 11 58.49 40.54 58.04
N GLN A 12 59.24 39.56 57.51
CA GLN A 12 59.48 39.42 56.07
C GLN A 12 58.23 38.98 55.31
N VAL A 13 57.34 38.20 55.95
CA VAL A 13 56.07 37.75 55.35
C VAL A 13 54.99 38.84 55.46
N ALA A 14 54.99 39.66 56.51
CA ALA A 14 54.05 40.75 56.69
C ALA A 14 54.34 41.98 55.81
N THR A 15 55.36 41.93 54.95
CA THR A 15 55.80 43.04 54.08
C THR A 15 55.53 42.79 52.58
N GLU A 16 54.97 41.64 52.21
CA GLU A 16 54.59 41.32 50.83
C GLU A 16 53.08 41.44 50.68
N ASN A 17 52.55 42.66 50.85
CA ASN A 17 51.09 42.87 50.98
C ASN A 17 50.51 43.72 49.85
N THR A 18 51.36 44.30 49.01
CA THR A 18 50.94 45.16 47.90
C THR A 18 51.68 44.80 46.63
N ILE A 19 51.03 45.03 45.49
CA ILE A 19 51.63 44.79 44.17
C ILE A 19 52.90 45.62 43.93
N ALA A 20 53.07 46.73 44.65
CA ALA A 20 54.21 47.64 44.54
C ALA A 20 55.53 47.01 45.05
N GLU A 21 55.45 45.95 45.85
CA GLU A 21 56.61 45.29 46.49
C GLU A 21 57.13 44.10 45.67
N MET A 22 56.40 43.68 44.64
CA MET A 22 56.81 42.61 43.72
C MET A 22 58.00 43.08 42.87
N ASN A 23 59.20 42.63 43.20
CA ASN A 23 60.45 43.05 42.54
C ASN A 23 60.66 42.47 41.12
N ASP A 24 59.85 41.48 40.77
CA ASP A 24 59.75 40.79 39.50
C ASP A 24 58.57 41.30 38.64
N VAL A 25 57.82 42.28 39.16
CA VAL A 25 56.79 43.02 38.44
C VAL A 25 57.30 44.43 38.14
N ASP A 26 57.24 44.85 36.89
CA ASP A 26 57.33 46.27 36.57
C ASP A 26 55.99 46.95 36.91
N THR A 27 56.00 47.71 37.99
CA THR A 27 54.86 48.43 38.56
C THR A 27 54.75 49.86 38.04
N SER A 28 55.62 50.26 37.11
CA SER A 28 55.53 51.55 36.44
C SER A 28 54.21 51.65 35.66
N GLY A 29 53.41 52.68 35.95
CA GLY A 29 52.14 52.93 35.22
C GLY A 29 50.88 52.25 35.78
N ILE A 30 50.91 51.73 37.01
CA ILE A 30 49.71 51.20 37.69
C ILE A 30 48.56 52.23 37.67
N GLY A 31 47.39 51.78 37.21
CA GLY A 31 46.14 52.55 37.20
C GLY A 31 44.93 51.64 36.93
N ASN A 32 43.72 52.21 36.93
CA ASN A 32 42.53 51.48 36.48
C ASN A 32 42.71 51.04 35.01
N ASN A 33 42.16 49.88 34.65
CA ASN A 33 42.25 49.33 33.29
C ASN A 33 43.72 49.10 32.86
N LYS A 34 44.47 48.36 33.69
CA LYS A 34 45.76 47.78 33.32
C LYS A 34 45.68 46.26 33.48
N ILE A 35 46.38 45.55 32.62
CA ILE A 35 46.57 44.10 32.74
C ILE A 35 48.03 43.80 33.07
N LEU A 36 48.26 42.74 33.85
CA LEU A 36 49.58 42.16 34.01
C LEU A 36 49.81 41.19 32.85
N LYS A 37 50.84 41.42 32.04
CA LYS A 37 51.27 40.48 30.99
C LYS A 37 52.70 40.02 31.28
N TYR A 38 53.00 38.77 30.93
CA TYR A 38 54.36 38.26 31.05
C TYR A 38 55.19 38.70 29.84
N ASN A 39 56.29 39.41 30.08
CA ASN A 39 57.22 39.80 29.04
C ASN A 39 58.41 38.82 29.03
N GLY A 40 58.44 37.95 28.01
CA GLY A 40 59.51 36.95 27.87
C GLY A 40 60.91 37.53 27.59
N SER A 41 61.04 38.81 27.25
CA SER A 41 62.34 39.47 27.03
C SER A 41 62.95 40.04 28.30
N SER A 42 62.12 40.58 29.20
CA SER A 42 62.55 41.07 30.52
C SER A 42 62.45 39.99 31.61
N SER A 43 61.81 38.86 31.31
CA SER A 43 61.47 37.78 32.25
C SER A 43 60.67 38.28 33.46
N LYS A 44 59.90 39.35 33.28
CA LYS A 44 59.11 40.00 34.33
C LYS A 44 57.67 40.08 33.90
N TRP A 45 56.78 40.12 34.89
CA TRP A 45 55.42 40.58 34.67
C TRP A 45 55.47 42.09 34.54
N GLU A 46 54.85 42.66 33.52
CA GLU A 46 54.80 44.11 33.36
C GLU A 46 53.36 44.58 33.29
N MET A 47 53.10 45.74 33.89
CA MET A 47 51.83 46.44 33.70
C MET A 47 51.74 46.92 32.26
N ALA A 48 50.75 46.41 31.56
CA ALA A 48 50.38 46.88 30.24
C ALA A 48 49.08 47.65 30.32
N ASP A 49 49.03 48.69 29.51
CA ASP A 49 47.84 49.37 29.09
C ASP A 49 46.76 48.34 28.67
N ASP A 50 45.60 48.34 29.35
CA ASP A 50 44.35 47.82 28.77
C ASP A 50 43.81 48.89 27.80
N ILE A 51 44.68 49.43 26.94
CA ILE A 51 44.32 50.45 25.94
C ILE A 51 43.89 49.73 24.68
N ASP A 52 42.99 48.77 24.82
CA ASP A 52 42.56 48.05 23.65
C ASP A 52 41.05 47.96 23.47
N THR A 53 40.67 48.59 22.37
CA THR A 53 39.36 48.47 21.76
C THR A 53 39.16 47.11 21.07
N ASP A 54 40.05 46.09 21.16
CA ASP A 54 39.83 44.78 20.50
C ASP A 54 40.68 43.50 20.85
N THR A 55 41.56 43.43 21.86
CA THR A 55 42.61 42.35 21.90
C THR A 55 42.90 41.76 23.29
N GLY A 56 42.06 42.02 24.29
CA GLY A 56 42.17 41.42 25.64
C GLY A 56 41.10 40.36 25.97
N ILE A 57 40.97 40.02 27.26
CA ILE A 57 39.83 39.23 27.78
C ILE A 57 38.48 39.93 27.57
N LEU A 58 38.51 41.27 27.45
CA LEU A 58 37.33 42.10 27.23
C LEU A 58 36.72 41.93 25.83
N SER A 59 37.52 41.61 24.80
CA SER A 59 36.97 41.37 23.46
C SER A 59 36.18 40.06 23.46
N VAL A 60 36.66 38.97 24.04
CA VAL A 60 35.91 37.70 24.11
C VAL A 60 34.51 37.83 24.77
N VAL A 61 34.37 38.71 25.77
CA VAL A 61 33.09 38.90 26.48
C VAL A 61 32.12 39.82 25.73
N GLN A 62 32.61 40.73 24.88
CA GLN A 62 31.78 41.66 24.09
C GLN A 62 31.75 41.36 22.60
N ASP A 63 32.52 40.39 22.14
CA ASP A 63 32.59 39.97 20.75
C ASP A 63 31.28 39.26 20.38
N THR A 64 30.55 39.90 19.48
CA THR A 64 29.27 39.40 18.97
C THR A 64 29.44 38.53 17.73
N SER A 65 30.66 38.42 17.21
CA SER A 65 31.06 37.61 16.06
C SER A 65 32.40 36.88 16.31
N PRO A 66 32.56 36.11 17.39
CA PRO A 66 33.83 35.47 17.72
C PRO A 66 34.26 34.48 16.65
N GLU A 67 35.48 34.69 16.14
CA GLU A 67 36.16 33.78 15.24
C GLU A 67 37.24 32.98 16.00
N LEU A 68 37.33 31.67 15.75
CA LEU A 68 38.25 30.80 16.49
C LEU A 68 39.67 30.75 15.90
N GLY A 69 39.90 31.41 14.75
CA GLY A 69 41.19 31.36 14.04
C GLY A 69 41.61 29.96 13.56
N GLY A 70 40.73 28.95 13.68
CA GLY A 70 40.96 27.54 13.39
C GLY A 70 39.78 26.66 13.85
N ASP A 71 39.98 25.34 13.87
CA ASP A 71 38.93 24.38 14.28
C ASP A 71 38.66 24.41 15.78
N LEU A 72 37.37 24.40 16.17
CA LEU A 72 36.97 24.19 17.56
C LEU A 72 37.21 22.73 17.96
N ASN A 73 38.23 22.47 18.78
CA ASN A 73 38.40 21.15 19.40
C ASN A 73 37.63 21.08 20.73
N LEU A 74 36.64 20.18 20.82
CA LEU A 74 35.81 20.01 22.01
C LEU A 74 36.34 18.99 23.04
N ASN A 75 37.30 18.11 22.71
CA ASN A 75 37.93 17.15 23.64
C ASN A 75 36.96 16.50 24.67
N THR A 76 35.76 16.06 24.26
CA THR A 76 34.65 15.48 25.08
C THR A 76 33.66 16.47 25.74
N ALA A 77 33.81 17.77 25.50
CA ALA A 77 32.81 18.78 25.83
C ALA A 77 31.70 18.90 24.76
N GLN A 78 30.61 19.56 25.12
CA GLN A 78 29.48 19.85 24.22
C GLN A 78 29.34 21.37 24.05
N VAL A 79 28.90 21.78 22.85
CA VAL A 79 28.42 23.15 22.62
C VAL A 79 26.92 23.17 22.89
N PHE A 80 26.50 23.84 23.94
CA PHE A 80 25.09 24.06 24.23
C PHE A 80 24.66 25.41 23.64
N GLY A 81 23.67 25.39 22.75
CA GLY A 81 22.95 26.59 22.33
C GLY A 81 21.65 26.71 23.12
N THR A 82 21.38 27.87 23.72
CA THR A 82 20.03 28.21 24.22
C THR A 82 19.08 28.60 23.08
N GLY A 83 19.63 28.83 21.88
CA GLY A 83 18.93 28.95 20.60
C GLY A 83 19.51 27.99 19.56
N SER A 84 19.50 28.39 18.28
CA SER A 84 20.04 27.57 17.18
C SER A 84 21.57 27.65 17.08
N ILE A 85 22.21 26.53 16.71
CA ILE A 85 23.58 26.53 16.19
C ILE A 85 23.46 26.64 14.66
N ASN A 86 23.84 27.78 14.10
CA ASN A 86 23.81 27.99 12.66
C ASN A 86 25.13 27.51 12.05
N ILE A 87 25.08 26.53 11.14
CA ILE A 87 26.25 26.00 10.44
C ILE A 87 26.05 26.26 8.95
N THR A 88 26.85 27.15 8.38
CA THR A 88 26.79 27.50 6.95
C THR A 88 27.55 26.49 6.07
N GLY A 89 28.50 25.77 6.67
CA GLY A 89 29.23 24.68 6.03
C GLY A 89 28.54 23.32 6.15
N GLY A 90 29.23 22.27 5.72
CA GLY A 90 28.78 20.90 5.94
C GLY A 90 28.95 20.46 7.40
N VAL A 91 28.09 19.56 7.85
CA VAL A 91 28.26 18.85 9.13
C VAL A 91 28.72 17.44 8.82
N THR A 92 29.92 17.06 9.27
CA THR A 92 30.39 15.67 9.19
C THR A 92 30.24 15.03 10.57
N ALA A 93 29.38 14.02 10.65
CA ALA A 93 29.22 13.19 11.82
C ALA A 93 29.94 11.84 11.62
N SER A 94 30.98 11.57 12.39
CA SER A 94 31.74 10.32 12.31
C SER A 94 31.21 9.21 13.22
N GLN A 95 30.27 9.54 14.12
CA GLN A 95 29.73 8.61 15.13
C GLN A 95 28.29 8.22 14.79
N THR A 96 27.94 6.97 15.05
CA THR A 96 26.55 6.48 14.94
C THR A 96 25.62 7.30 15.85
N GLY A 97 24.48 7.73 15.32
CA GLY A 97 23.46 8.44 16.09
C GLY A 97 23.72 9.94 16.31
N ALA A 98 24.69 10.53 15.60
CA ALA A 98 24.97 11.97 15.71
C ALA A 98 23.77 12.88 15.36
N PHE A 99 22.83 12.38 14.56
CA PHE A 99 21.59 13.08 14.19
C PHE A 99 20.36 12.36 14.77
N LYS A 100 20.41 12.00 16.05
CA LYS A 100 19.27 11.37 16.73
C LYS A 100 18.09 12.36 16.84
N ASP A 101 16.87 11.87 16.59
CA ASP A 101 15.61 12.61 16.73
C ASP A 101 15.57 13.95 15.94
N GLY A 102 16.24 13.99 14.78
CA GLY A 102 16.31 15.20 13.95
C GLY A 102 14.98 15.56 13.29
N THR A 103 14.57 16.83 13.45
CA THR A 103 13.46 17.43 12.69
C THR A 103 14.03 18.36 11.62
N TYR A 104 13.64 18.13 10.37
CA TYR A 104 14.06 18.95 9.24
C TYR A 104 12.85 19.73 8.70
N SER A 105 12.94 21.06 8.69
CA SER A 105 11.86 21.94 8.21
C SER A 105 11.88 22.19 6.70
N GLY A 106 12.97 21.82 6.03
CA GLY A 106 13.15 21.94 4.58
C GLY A 106 13.32 20.59 3.90
N ASN A 107 13.67 20.63 2.62
CA ASN A 107 13.90 19.43 1.83
C ASN A 107 15.14 18.68 2.30
N VAL A 108 15.04 17.36 2.37
CA VAL A 108 16.17 16.46 2.63
C VAL A 108 16.49 15.72 1.34
N THR A 109 17.74 15.81 0.87
CA THR A 109 18.23 15.04 -0.28
C THR A 109 19.21 13.98 0.22
N ILE A 110 18.90 12.71 -0.06
CA ILE A 110 19.79 11.58 0.25
C ILE A 110 20.45 11.15 -1.06
N THR A 111 21.75 11.43 -1.21
CA THR A 111 22.52 11.06 -2.42
C THR A 111 22.95 9.60 -2.43
N GLY A 112 22.96 8.97 -1.26
CA GLY A 112 23.20 7.54 -1.09
C GLY A 112 21.90 6.76 -0.90
N ASN A 113 21.99 5.62 -0.21
CA ASN A 113 20.84 4.80 0.12
C ASN A 113 20.18 5.29 1.41
N LEU A 114 18.85 5.15 1.50
CA LEU A 114 18.13 5.19 2.76
C LEU A 114 18.06 3.77 3.34
N THR A 115 18.45 3.62 4.61
CA THR A 115 18.25 2.37 5.38
C THR A 115 17.61 2.75 6.71
N VAL A 116 16.43 2.21 6.99
CA VAL A 116 15.68 2.46 8.23
C VAL A 116 15.80 1.23 9.12
N ASN A 117 16.50 1.38 10.26
CA ASN A 117 16.61 0.34 11.29
C ASN A 117 15.60 0.61 12.41
N GLY A 118 14.33 0.51 12.07
CA GLY A 118 13.19 0.65 12.97
C GLY A 118 12.01 -0.15 12.44
N ASP A 119 10.90 -0.15 13.18
CA ASP A 119 9.74 -0.98 12.85
C ASP A 119 8.88 -0.41 11.72
N THR A 120 8.91 0.91 11.51
CA THR A 120 8.03 1.61 10.55
C THR A 120 8.75 2.65 9.72
N THR A 121 8.24 2.87 8.52
CA THR A 121 8.51 4.05 7.69
C THR A 121 7.16 4.65 7.31
N THR A 122 6.87 5.86 7.80
CA THR A 122 5.63 6.58 7.47
C THR A 122 5.96 7.71 6.51
N VAL A 123 5.27 7.74 5.36
CA VAL A 123 5.46 8.77 4.33
C VAL A 123 4.11 9.46 4.12
N ASP A 124 3.94 10.63 4.74
CA ASP A 124 2.74 11.46 4.59
C ASP A 124 2.96 12.48 3.46
N VAL A 125 2.58 12.06 2.24
CA VAL A 125 2.77 12.84 1.01
C VAL A 125 1.52 12.79 0.16
N GLN A 126 1.30 13.84 -0.63
CA GLN A 126 0.22 13.85 -1.61
C GLN A 126 0.47 12.88 -2.77
N THR A 127 1.75 12.61 -3.09
CA THR A 127 2.14 11.74 -4.21
C THR A 127 3.39 10.97 -3.83
N LEU A 128 3.34 9.65 -4.03
CA LEU A 128 4.49 8.75 -3.92
C LEU A 128 4.84 8.25 -5.32
N GLU A 129 6.00 8.66 -5.83
CA GLU A 129 6.54 8.18 -7.11
C GLU A 129 7.62 7.14 -6.80
N VAL A 130 7.52 5.97 -7.45
CA VAL A 130 8.49 4.87 -7.33
C VAL A 130 8.99 4.56 -8.74
N GLU A 131 10.26 4.89 -9.01
CA GLU A 131 10.88 4.60 -10.31
C GLU A 131 11.36 3.14 -10.43
N ASP A 132 11.37 2.39 -9.33
CA ASP A 132 11.82 1.00 -9.32
C ASP A 132 10.89 0.12 -10.19
N PRO A 133 11.45 -0.75 -11.04
CA PRO A 133 10.64 -1.68 -11.84
C PRO A 133 9.98 -2.78 -11.01
N ILE A 134 10.47 -3.02 -9.78
CA ILE A 134 9.99 -4.07 -8.89
C ILE A 134 9.99 -3.56 -7.46
N ILE A 135 8.85 -3.72 -6.78
CA ILE A 135 8.73 -3.59 -5.33
C ILE A 135 8.73 -5.00 -4.72
N ILE A 136 9.64 -5.26 -3.78
CA ILE A 136 9.72 -6.54 -3.06
C ILE A 136 8.98 -6.39 -1.74
N LEU A 137 7.90 -7.16 -1.58
CA LEU A 137 7.15 -7.26 -0.32
C LEU A 137 7.67 -8.44 0.52
N ASN A 138 7.47 -8.34 1.84
CA ASN A 138 7.73 -9.42 2.79
C ASN A 138 9.20 -9.93 2.80
N LYS A 139 10.14 -9.01 2.61
CA LYS A 139 11.58 -9.25 2.71
C LYS A 139 12.05 -9.12 4.16
N HIS A 140 12.82 -10.10 4.60
CA HIS A 140 13.47 -10.17 5.91
C HIS A 140 14.98 -10.03 5.76
N SER A 141 15.66 -9.72 6.87
CA SER A 141 17.14 -9.72 6.92
C SER A 141 17.72 -11.12 6.61
N THR A 142 17.02 -12.16 7.06
CA THR A 142 17.21 -13.56 6.66
C THR A 142 15.85 -14.14 6.29
N GLN A 143 15.67 -14.59 5.05
CA GLN A 143 14.39 -15.17 4.62
C GLN A 143 14.09 -16.48 5.37
N PRO A 144 12.85 -16.69 5.87
CA PRO A 144 12.44 -17.97 6.42
C PRO A 144 12.31 -19.03 5.32
N ALA A 145 12.40 -20.31 5.70
CA ALA A 145 12.23 -21.43 4.76
C ALA A 145 10.80 -21.57 4.25
N THR A 146 9.82 -21.22 5.09
CA THR A 146 8.41 -21.12 4.76
C THR A 146 7.93 -19.80 5.33
N ASN A 147 7.39 -18.94 4.49
CA ASN A 147 6.79 -17.71 4.95
C ASN A 147 5.38 -18.01 5.48
N THR A 148 4.96 -17.27 6.50
CA THR A 148 3.64 -17.45 7.12
C THR A 148 2.89 -16.14 7.24
N THR A 149 3.45 -15.06 6.68
CA THR A 149 2.83 -13.74 6.72
C THR A 149 2.33 -13.39 5.33
N ASP A 150 1.10 -12.89 5.30
CA ASP A 150 0.49 -12.39 4.08
C ASP A 150 1.21 -11.12 3.61
N ALA A 151 1.20 -10.90 2.29
CA ALA A 151 1.92 -9.78 1.68
C ALA A 151 1.06 -9.10 0.61
N GLY A 152 0.91 -7.79 0.69
CA GLY A 152 0.10 -7.09 -0.30
C GLY A 152 -0.10 -5.62 -0.02
N LEU A 153 -1.19 -5.11 -0.58
CA LEU A 153 -1.61 -3.72 -0.51
C LEU A 153 -2.99 -3.66 0.16
N ILE A 154 -3.16 -2.69 1.06
CA ILE A 154 -4.43 -2.40 1.71
C ILE A 154 -4.81 -0.95 1.42
N ALA A 155 -6.02 -0.74 0.92
CA ALA A 155 -6.66 0.56 0.85
C ALA A 155 -7.58 0.73 2.07
N GLN A 156 -7.23 1.66 2.95
CA GLN A 156 -8.10 2.04 4.05
C GLN A 156 -9.29 2.83 3.52
N ARG A 157 -10.50 2.37 3.81
CA ARG A 157 -11.74 2.90 3.20
C ARG A 157 -12.57 3.77 4.15
N GLY A 158 -11.98 4.18 5.27
CA GLY A 158 -12.63 4.94 6.33
C GLY A 158 -12.83 4.09 7.59
N SER A 159 -13.63 4.59 8.52
CA SER A 159 -13.84 3.98 9.85
C SER A 159 -15.08 3.08 9.94
N SER A 160 -15.96 3.10 8.96
CA SER A 160 -17.24 2.37 8.95
C SER A 160 -17.33 1.29 7.88
N GLU A 161 -16.32 1.17 7.03
CA GLU A 161 -16.25 0.18 5.96
C GLU A 161 -15.08 -0.77 6.20
N ASN A 162 -15.21 -2.00 5.70
CA ASN A 162 -14.07 -2.90 5.60
C ASN A 162 -13.07 -2.37 4.57
N ASN A 163 -11.78 -2.48 4.90
CA ASN A 163 -10.70 -2.14 4.01
C ASN A 163 -10.74 -3.01 2.75
N ALA A 164 -10.27 -2.48 1.63
CA ALA A 164 -10.04 -3.28 0.43
C ALA A 164 -8.58 -3.77 0.44
N ALA A 165 -8.34 -5.01 0.06
CA ALA A 165 -7.02 -5.60 0.03
C ALA A 165 -6.77 -6.36 -1.27
N TRP A 166 -5.53 -6.31 -1.74
CA TRP A 166 -4.99 -7.21 -2.73
C TRP A 166 -3.69 -7.80 -2.19
N PHE A 167 -3.70 -9.10 -1.90
CA PHE A 167 -2.62 -9.73 -1.14
C PHE A 167 -2.41 -11.19 -1.54
N TRP A 168 -1.20 -11.68 -1.32
CA TRP A 168 -0.85 -13.10 -1.32
C TRP A 168 -1.23 -13.69 0.04
N ASP A 169 -2.12 -14.67 0.03
CA ASP A 169 -2.51 -15.48 1.19
C ASP A 169 -1.62 -16.73 1.25
N GLU A 170 -0.76 -16.82 2.27
CA GLU A 170 0.14 -17.96 2.48
C GLU A 170 -0.62 -19.26 2.85
N THR A 171 -1.85 -19.16 3.35
CA THR A 171 -2.67 -20.34 3.67
C THR A 171 -3.29 -20.95 2.41
N SER A 172 -3.72 -20.11 1.47
CA SER A 172 -4.39 -20.54 0.23
C SER A 172 -3.47 -20.63 -0.98
N ASP A 173 -2.21 -20.19 -0.86
CA ASP A 173 -1.21 -20.08 -1.95
C ASP A 173 -1.72 -19.28 -3.16
N ARG A 174 -2.40 -18.15 -2.91
CA ARG A 174 -3.10 -17.37 -3.95
C ARG A 174 -3.09 -15.87 -3.71
N TRP A 175 -3.09 -15.12 -4.81
CA TRP A 175 -3.48 -13.72 -4.79
C TRP A 175 -5.00 -13.59 -4.64
N ILE A 176 -5.44 -12.77 -3.67
CA ILE A 176 -6.84 -12.53 -3.36
C ILE A 176 -7.11 -11.03 -3.41
N ALA A 177 -8.16 -10.66 -4.16
CA ALA A 177 -8.83 -9.37 -4.00
C ALA A 177 -10.00 -9.54 -3.04
N ALA A 178 -10.03 -8.77 -1.95
CA ALA A 178 -11.01 -8.95 -0.88
C ALA A 178 -11.37 -7.64 -0.18
N THR A 179 -12.47 -7.70 0.58
CA THR A 179 -12.71 -6.80 1.70
C THR A 179 -12.27 -7.48 3.00
N THR A 180 -11.68 -6.71 3.92
CA THR A 180 -11.09 -7.20 5.16
C THR A 180 -11.27 -6.20 6.31
N THR A 181 -11.31 -6.70 7.54
CA THR A 181 -11.22 -5.89 8.76
C THR A 181 -9.77 -5.66 9.21
N SER A 182 -8.79 -6.33 8.59
CA SER A 182 -7.37 -6.17 8.88
C SER A 182 -6.84 -4.79 8.42
N ASP A 183 -5.79 -4.31 9.07
CA ASP A 183 -5.05 -3.10 8.69
C ASP A 183 -3.59 -3.42 8.30
N GLY A 184 -2.80 -2.38 8.00
CA GLY A 184 -1.40 -2.53 7.56
C GLY A 184 -0.44 -3.10 8.61
N SER A 185 -0.89 -3.36 9.84
CA SER A 185 -0.11 -4.02 10.87
C SER A 185 -0.35 -5.54 10.94
N ALA A 186 -1.38 -6.04 10.25
CA ALA A 186 -1.73 -7.45 10.26
C ALA A 186 -0.72 -8.29 9.46
N THR A 187 -0.39 -9.46 10.01
CA THR A 187 0.45 -10.47 9.35
C THR A 187 -0.37 -11.58 8.69
N ASP A 188 -1.67 -11.64 8.98
CA ASP A 188 -2.65 -12.59 8.45
C ASP A 188 -3.92 -11.78 8.13
N ILE A 189 -4.33 -11.77 6.86
CA ILE A 189 -5.41 -10.92 6.37
C ILE A 189 -6.73 -11.68 6.42
N THR A 190 -7.63 -11.22 7.30
CA THR A 190 -8.94 -11.86 7.46
C THR A 190 -9.88 -11.44 6.32
N VAL A 191 -10.14 -12.34 5.38
CA VAL A 191 -11.11 -12.11 4.30
C VAL A 191 -12.53 -12.09 4.86
N THR A 192 -13.22 -10.94 4.74
CA THR A 192 -14.66 -10.87 5.01
C THR A 192 -15.48 -11.29 3.79
N ALA A 193 -15.04 -10.88 2.59
CA ALA A 193 -15.63 -11.29 1.32
C ALA A 193 -14.64 -11.07 0.18
N ASN A 194 -14.70 -11.91 -0.86
CA ASN A 194 -13.99 -11.65 -2.12
C ASN A 194 -14.53 -10.37 -2.78
N ALA A 195 -13.61 -9.57 -3.31
CA ALA A 195 -13.94 -8.35 -4.03
C ALA A 195 -13.93 -8.60 -5.54
N ASN A 196 -14.82 -7.92 -6.26
CA ASN A 196 -14.81 -7.92 -7.72
C ASN A 196 -13.62 -7.12 -8.25
N MET A 197 -13.04 -7.56 -9.36
CA MET A 197 -12.02 -6.83 -10.12
C MET A 197 -12.58 -6.45 -11.48
N GLN A 198 -12.49 -5.17 -11.84
CA GLN A 198 -12.85 -4.69 -13.18
C GLN A 198 -11.59 -4.62 -14.06
N ALA A 199 -11.62 -5.27 -15.22
CA ALA A 199 -10.52 -5.28 -16.19
C ALA A 199 -11.06 -5.22 -17.62
N GLY A 200 -10.34 -4.56 -18.53
CA GLY A 200 -10.68 -4.58 -19.95
C GLY A 200 -10.39 -5.94 -20.61
N THR A 201 -9.29 -6.59 -20.24
CA THR A 201 -8.96 -7.96 -20.64
C THR A 201 -8.21 -8.64 -19.49
N ALA A 202 -8.63 -9.85 -19.13
CA ALA A 202 -7.99 -10.65 -18.11
C ALA A 202 -7.39 -11.93 -18.75
N TYR A 203 -6.09 -12.15 -18.57
CA TYR A 203 -5.41 -13.37 -19.00
C TYR A 203 -5.36 -14.34 -17.82
N LEU A 204 -6.40 -15.17 -17.70
CA LEU A 204 -6.59 -16.10 -16.59
C LEU A 204 -6.98 -17.47 -17.12
N THR A 205 -6.63 -18.53 -16.40
CA THR A 205 -7.17 -19.87 -16.63
C THR A 205 -8.37 -20.05 -15.70
N ALA A 206 -9.58 -20.04 -16.27
CA ALA A 206 -10.78 -20.42 -15.52
C ALA A 206 -10.74 -21.93 -15.24
N THR A 207 -10.71 -22.33 -13.97
CA THR A 207 -10.69 -23.74 -13.57
C THR A 207 -12.09 -24.36 -13.54
N GLN A 208 -13.13 -23.53 -13.43
CA GLN A 208 -14.54 -23.93 -13.38
C GLN A 208 -15.45 -22.74 -13.75
N ALA A 209 -16.60 -23.03 -14.36
CA ALA A 209 -17.69 -22.07 -14.53
C ALA A 209 -18.78 -22.33 -13.48
N GLN A 210 -19.41 -21.26 -12.98
CA GLN A 210 -20.51 -21.40 -12.02
C GLN A 210 -21.79 -21.92 -12.68
N TYR A 211 -22.02 -21.56 -13.93
CA TYR A 211 -23.15 -22.01 -14.74
C TYR A 211 -22.67 -22.88 -15.89
N ALA A 212 -23.60 -23.58 -16.56
CA ALA A 212 -23.27 -24.70 -17.45
C ALA A 212 -23.53 -24.46 -18.94
N ASP A 213 -24.18 -23.36 -19.31
CA ASP A 213 -24.63 -23.12 -20.68
C ASP A 213 -23.94 -21.92 -21.36
N LEU A 214 -23.72 -22.09 -22.67
CA LEU A 214 -23.31 -21.05 -23.60
C LEU A 214 -24.58 -20.47 -24.22
N ALA A 215 -24.79 -19.17 -24.04
CA ALA A 215 -25.93 -18.47 -24.64
C ALA A 215 -25.49 -17.25 -25.43
N GLU A 216 -26.36 -16.77 -26.31
CA GLU A 216 -26.18 -15.53 -27.07
C GLU A 216 -27.46 -14.70 -26.99
N LEU A 217 -27.33 -13.36 -26.89
CA LEU A 217 -28.48 -12.48 -26.97
C LEU A 217 -28.98 -12.38 -28.41
N TYR A 218 -30.28 -12.62 -28.58
CA TYR A 218 -31.02 -12.36 -29.81
C TYR A 218 -32.14 -11.37 -29.54
N THR A 219 -32.44 -10.52 -30.52
CA THR A 219 -33.64 -9.67 -30.46
C THR A 219 -34.91 -10.51 -30.52
N SER A 220 -35.88 -10.18 -29.67
CA SER A 220 -37.15 -10.87 -29.59
C SER A 220 -38.35 -9.93 -29.74
N ASP A 221 -39.49 -10.49 -30.14
CA ASP A 221 -40.74 -9.75 -30.30
C ASP A 221 -41.38 -9.33 -28.97
N LYS A 222 -41.02 -10.01 -27.87
CA LYS A 222 -41.35 -9.68 -26.49
C LYS A 222 -40.36 -10.33 -25.52
N GLU A 223 -40.48 -10.01 -24.24
CA GLU A 223 -39.78 -10.71 -23.16
C GLU A 223 -40.30 -12.15 -23.02
N TYR A 224 -39.39 -13.09 -22.77
CA TYR A 224 -39.71 -14.50 -22.54
C TYR A 224 -39.10 -15.00 -21.24
N ASP A 225 -39.85 -15.82 -20.51
CA ASP A 225 -39.36 -16.46 -19.29
C ASP A 225 -38.32 -17.54 -19.61
N ALA A 226 -37.39 -17.75 -18.66
CA ALA A 226 -36.41 -18.82 -18.77
C ALA A 226 -37.08 -20.20 -18.99
N GLY A 227 -36.46 -21.01 -19.85
CA GLY A 227 -36.98 -22.31 -20.27
C GLY A 227 -37.95 -22.26 -21.46
N THR A 228 -38.38 -21.08 -21.90
CA THR A 228 -39.18 -20.93 -23.12
C THR A 228 -38.38 -21.35 -24.35
N ILE A 229 -38.96 -22.20 -25.20
CA ILE A 229 -38.35 -22.55 -26.48
C ILE A 229 -38.70 -21.49 -27.53
N VAL A 230 -37.68 -21.06 -28.27
CA VAL A 230 -37.81 -20.04 -29.31
C VAL A 230 -37.35 -20.57 -30.66
N VAL A 231 -37.92 -20.00 -31.72
CA VAL A 231 -37.62 -20.31 -33.13
C VAL A 231 -37.19 -19.04 -33.85
N HIS A 232 -36.40 -19.18 -34.90
CA HIS A 232 -36.06 -18.08 -35.79
C HIS A 232 -37.30 -17.62 -36.57
N GLY A 233 -37.64 -16.33 -36.47
CA GLY A 233 -38.77 -15.71 -37.18
C GLY A 233 -39.58 -14.74 -36.34
N GLY A 234 -40.77 -14.38 -36.83
CA GLY A 234 -41.60 -13.34 -36.22
C GLY A 234 -41.22 -11.94 -36.71
N SER A 235 -41.40 -10.92 -35.86
CA SER A 235 -41.02 -9.52 -36.14
C SER A 235 -39.60 -9.15 -35.73
N ALA A 236 -38.89 -10.07 -35.05
CA ALA A 236 -37.51 -9.92 -34.59
C ALA A 236 -36.69 -11.15 -35.06
N GLU A 237 -35.50 -11.37 -34.50
CA GLU A 237 -34.68 -12.55 -34.83
C GLU A 237 -35.32 -13.85 -34.32
N VAL A 238 -35.84 -13.82 -33.09
CA VAL A 238 -36.50 -14.96 -32.47
C VAL A 238 -37.90 -14.65 -31.95
N THR A 239 -38.75 -15.67 -31.93
CA THR A 239 -40.11 -15.65 -31.39
C THR A 239 -40.41 -16.97 -30.69
N GLN A 240 -41.44 -16.99 -29.83
CA GLN A 240 -41.92 -18.21 -29.18
C GLN A 240 -42.23 -19.32 -30.20
N SER A 241 -41.80 -20.56 -29.94
CA SER A 241 -42.22 -21.70 -30.75
C SER A 241 -43.73 -21.91 -30.66
N THR A 242 -44.41 -22.29 -31.74
CA THR A 242 -45.87 -22.56 -31.74
C THR A 242 -46.27 -23.78 -32.54
N THR A 243 -45.30 -24.43 -33.18
CA THR A 243 -45.51 -25.56 -34.09
C THR A 243 -44.69 -26.73 -33.59
N LYS A 244 -45.31 -27.90 -33.54
CA LYS A 244 -44.64 -29.15 -33.23
C LYS A 244 -43.58 -29.50 -34.28
N MET A 245 -42.41 -29.93 -33.80
CA MET A 245 -41.26 -30.27 -34.65
C MET A 245 -40.91 -29.17 -35.67
N ASP A 246 -40.69 -27.95 -35.19
CA ASP A 246 -40.27 -26.83 -36.01
C ASP A 246 -38.76 -26.88 -36.25
N HIS A 247 -38.35 -27.00 -37.52
CA HIS A 247 -36.93 -27.00 -37.91
C HIS A 247 -36.25 -25.64 -37.70
N LYS A 248 -37.02 -24.59 -37.41
CA LYS A 248 -36.50 -23.25 -37.15
C LYS A 248 -36.08 -23.02 -35.71
N VAL A 249 -36.13 -24.05 -34.86
CA VAL A 249 -35.70 -23.98 -33.46
C VAL A 249 -34.37 -23.25 -33.34
N ALA A 250 -34.35 -22.19 -32.52
CA ALA A 250 -33.17 -21.40 -32.26
C ALA A 250 -32.47 -21.85 -30.97
N GLY A 251 -33.26 -22.29 -29.99
CA GLY A 251 -32.77 -22.80 -28.71
C GLY A 251 -33.79 -22.54 -27.61
N VAL A 252 -33.29 -22.42 -26.38
CA VAL A 252 -34.09 -22.21 -25.18
C VAL A 252 -33.63 -20.98 -24.45
N VAL A 253 -34.54 -20.17 -23.93
CA VAL A 253 -34.20 -18.99 -23.13
C VAL A 253 -33.48 -19.41 -21.85
N SER A 254 -32.22 -19.00 -21.69
CA SER A 254 -31.38 -19.28 -20.53
C SER A 254 -31.80 -18.44 -19.32
N SER A 255 -31.60 -19.00 -18.12
CA SER A 255 -31.74 -18.23 -16.87
C SER A 255 -30.44 -17.59 -16.41
N ASN A 256 -29.31 -18.29 -16.57
CA ASN A 256 -28.00 -17.89 -16.04
C ASN A 256 -26.89 -18.50 -16.92
N PRO A 257 -26.55 -17.89 -18.06
CA PRO A 257 -25.52 -18.43 -18.92
C PRO A 257 -24.13 -18.36 -18.26
N ALA A 258 -23.34 -19.41 -18.45
CA ALA A 258 -21.92 -19.46 -18.07
C ALA A 258 -21.11 -18.43 -18.86
N TYR A 259 -21.47 -18.26 -20.12
CA TYR A 259 -20.92 -17.26 -21.00
C TYR A 259 -22.05 -16.75 -21.90
N LEU A 260 -22.27 -15.42 -21.87
CA LEU A 260 -23.25 -14.73 -22.69
C LEU A 260 -22.53 -14.01 -23.83
N MET A 261 -22.79 -14.44 -25.05
CA MET A 261 -22.33 -13.82 -26.28
C MET A 261 -23.28 -12.70 -26.72
N ASN A 262 -22.76 -11.76 -27.51
CA ASN A 262 -23.48 -10.59 -27.99
C ASN A 262 -24.16 -9.79 -26.85
N SER A 263 -23.53 -9.69 -25.68
CA SER A 263 -24.14 -9.13 -24.45
C SER A 263 -24.52 -7.64 -24.53
N GLU A 264 -24.11 -6.94 -25.58
CA GLU A 264 -24.42 -5.52 -25.83
C GLU A 264 -25.59 -5.31 -26.79
N GLU A 265 -26.27 -6.37 -27.22
CA GLU A 265 -27.44 -6.30 -28.10
C GLU A 265 -28.54 -5.40 -27.50
N LYS A 266 -29.20 -4.61 -28.35
CA LYS A 266 -30.11 -3.54 -27.89
C LYS A 266 -31.56 -3.86 -28.22
N GLY A 267 -32.47 -3.35 -27.38
CA GLY A 267 -33.90 -3.51 -27.55
C GLY A 267 -34.46 -4.56 -26.60
N ILE A 268 -35.53 -5.23 -27.03
CA ILE A 268 -36.08 -6.39 -26.32
C ILE A 268 -35.27 -7.60 -26.80
N THR A 269 -34.60 -8.29 -25.87
CA THR A 269 -33.66 -9.37 -26.19
C THR A 269 -33.80 -10.51 -25.21
N VAL A 270 -33.51 -11.72 -25.65
CA VAL A 270 -33.48 -12.91 -24.78
C VAL A 270 -32.16 -13.68 -24.95
N PRO A 271 -31.58 -14.22 -23.87
CA PRO A 271 -30.41 -15.07 -23.95
C PRO A 271 -30.83 -16.47 -24.43
N VAL A 272 -30.48 -16.85 -25.65
CA VAL A 272 -30.80 -18.17 -26.19
C VAL A 272 -29.62 -19.11 -25.95
N ALA A 273 -29.84 -20.15 -25.15
CA ALA A 273 -28.84 -21.19 -24.90
C ALA A 273 -28.63 -22.04 -26.16
N LEU A 274 -27.37 -22.12 -26.59
CA LEU A 274 -26.91 -22.87 -27.76
C LEU A 274 -26.32 -24.22 -27.37
N ARG A 275 -25.79 -24.33 -26.15
CA ARG A 275 -25.20 -25.55 -25.63
C ARG A 275 -25.17 -25.56 -24.11
N GLY A 276 -25.46 -26.69 -23.49
CA GLY A 276 -25.24 -26.90 -22.05
C GLY A 276 -26.42 -27.53 -21.34
N LYS A 277 -26.35 -27.56 -20.00
CA LYS A 277 -27.47 -28.01 -19.17
C LYS A 277 -28.44 -26.84 -18.95
N VAL A 278 -29.61 -26.91 -19.57
CA VAL A 278 -30.61 -25.84 -19.56
C VAL A 278 -31.94 -26.38 -19.03
N PRO A 279 -32.60 -25.73 -18.07
CA PRO A 279 -33.99 -26.01 -17.73
C PRO A 279 -34.90 -25.58 -18.89
N VAL A 280 -35.71 -26.51 -19.42
CA VAL A 280 -36.60 -26.28 -20.56
C VAL A 280 -38.04 -26.53 -20.13
N SER A 281 -38.96 -25.67 -20.56
CA SER A 281 -40.40 -25.89 -20.37
C SER A 281 -40.86 -27.04 -21.25
N VAL A 282 -41.16 -28.19 -20.66
CA VAL A 282 -41.56 -29.41 -21.37
C VAL A 282 -42.88 -29.93 -20.82
N MET A 283 -43.76 -30.37 -21.72
CA MET A 283 -45.00 -31.06 -21.39
C MET A 283 -44.71 -32.55 -21.15
N GLY A 284 -45.04 -33.04 -19.96
CA GLY A 284 -44.85 -34.45 -19.61
C GLY A 284 -45.89 -35.40 -20.25
N PRO A 285 -45.59 -36.72 -20.25
CA PRO A 285 -44.46 -37.35 -19.57
C PRO A 285 -43.15 -37.28 -20.37
N VAL A 286 -42.01 -37.30 -19.66
CA VAL A 286 -40.64 -37.28 -20.23
C VAL A 286 -39.78 -38.31 -19.50
N ALA A 287 -39.05 -39.14 -20.24
CA ALA A 287 -38.03 -40.03 -19.68
C ALA A 287 -36.61 -39.50 -19.97
N LYS A 288 -35.68 -39.81 -19.07
CA LYS A 288 -34.26 -39.47 -19.24
C LYS A 288 -33.71 -40.06 -20.54
N GLY A 289 -33.12 -39.19 -21.36
CA GLY A 289 -32.57 -39.53 -22.67
C GLY A 289 -33.52 -39.29 -23.84
N ASP A 290 -34.80 -38.99 -23.59
CA ASP A 290 -35.75 -38.64 -24.64
C ASP A 290 -35.29 -37.40 -25.41
N LEU A 291 -35.52 -37.44 -26.73
CA LEU A 291 -35.31 -36.27 -27.59
C LEU A 291 -36.42 -35.27 -27.30
N ILE A 292 -36.05 -34.03 -26.95
CA ILE A 292 -37.01 -32.95 -26.77
C ILE A 292 -37.13 -32.18 -28.09
N VAL A 293 -38.35 -32.01 -28.57
CA VAL A 293 -38.71 -31.24 -29.77
C VAL A 293 -39.74 -30.17 -29.40
N THR A 294 -39.95 -29.14 -30.24
CA THR A 294 -41.04 -28.19 -30.02
C THR A 294 -42.39 -28.89 -30.07
N SER A 295 -43.38 -28.39 -29.32
CA SER A 295 -44.77 -28.84 -29.35
C SER A 295 -45.68 -27.79 -30.00
N ASP A 296 -46.97 -28.11 -30.12
CA ASP A 296 -48.01 -27.14 -30.51
C ASP A 296 -48.42 -26.20 -29.34
N THR A 297 -47.90 -26.46 -28.13
CA THR A 297 -48.07 -25.55 -26.99
C THR A 297 -47.00 -24.45 -27.05
N PRO A 298 -47.36 -23.16 -27.04
CA PRO A 298 -46.41 -22.09 -27.24
C PRO A 298 -45.23 -22.11 -26.27
N GLY A 299 -44.01 -22.16 -26.80
CA GLY A 299 -42.75 -22.11 -26.04
C GLY A 299 -42.46 -23.37 -25.21
N VAL A 300 -43.24 -24.43 -25.41
CA VAL A 300 -43.15 -25.67 -24.65
C VAL A 300 -42.71 -26.81 -25.56
N GLY A 301 -41.81 -27.64 -25.04
CA GLY A 301 -41.31 -28.83 -25.72
C GLY A 301 -42.10 -30.06 -25.32
N GLU A 302 -41.86 -31.16 -26.01
CA GLU A 302 -42.39 -32.47 -25.66
C GLU A 302 -41.37 -33.56 -25.99
N ALA A 303 -41.46 -34.69 -25.29
CA ALA A 303 -40.68 -35.86 -25.61
C ALA A 303 -41.11 -36.45 -26.96
N HIS A 304 -40.16 -36.65 -27.86
CA HIS A 304 -40.37 -37.32 -29.12
C HIS A 304 -39.99 -38.81 -29.03
N PRO A 305 -40.89 -39.74 -29.37
CA PRO A 305 -40.58 -41.15 -29.34
C PRO A 305 -39.63 -41.54 -30.48
N GLY A 306 -38.51 -42.18 -30.14
CA GLY A 306 -37.60 -42.77 -31.12
C GLY A 306 -36.64 -41.77 -31.76
N VAL A 307 -36.31 -42.00 -33.03
CA VAL A 307 -35.30 -41.22 -33.77
C VAL A 307 -35.98 -40.23 -34.70
N THR A 308 -35.54 -38.98 -34.66
CA THR A 308 -35.95 -37.93 -35.61
C THR A 308 -34.74 -37.23 -36.22
N ASN A 309 -34.98 -36.33 -37.16
CA ASN A 309 -33.93 -35.49 -37.74
C ASN A 309 -33.42 -34.49 -36.69
N CYS A 310 -32.10 -34.32 -36.60
CA CYS A 310 -31.46 -33.44 -35.63
C CYS A 310 -31.92 -31.97 -35.74
N VAL A 311 -32.41 -31.53 -36.90
CA VAL A 311 -32.93 -30.16 -37.08
C VAL A 311 -34.16 -29.83 -36.22
N PHE A 312 -34.86 -30.85 -35.71
CA PHE A 312 -36.02 -30.67 -34.82
C PHE A 312 -35.67 -30.80 -33.34
N VAL A 313 -34.47 -31.29 -33.03
CA VAL A 313 -34.08 -31.67 -31.67
C VAL A 313 -33.52 -30.46 -30.96
N ILE A 314 -34.19 -30.06 -29.88
CA ILE A 314 -33.69 -29.04 -28.94
C ILE A 314 -32.55 -29.63 -28.10
N GLY A 315 -32.75 -30.86 -27.61
CA GLY A 315 -31.76 -31.53 -26.77
C GLY A 315 -32.26 -32.87 -26.26
N LYS A 316 -31.57 -33.39 -25.23
CA LYS A 316 -31.93 -34.65 -24.56
C LYS A 316 -32.27 -34.44 -23.09
N ALA A 317 -33.39 -35.00 -22.64
CA ALA A 317 -33.78 -34.94 -21.24
C ALA A 317 -32.71 -35.57 -20.33
N LEU A 318 -32.42 -34.92 -19.20
CA LEU A 318 -31.46 -35.36 -18.19
C LEU A 318 -32.14 -35.90 -16.93
N GLU A 319 -33.47 -35.85 -16.87
CA GLU A 319 -34.28 -36.31 -15.76
C GLU A 319 -35.64 -36.82 -16.24
N ASP A 320 -36.30 -37.59 -15.38
CA ASP A 320 -37.61 -38.18 -15.63
C ASP A 320 -38.70 -37.27 -15.04
N ASP A 321 -39.84 -37.18 -15.72
CA ASP A 321 -41.07 -36.56 -15.23
C ASP A 321 -42.29 -37.34 -15.72
N ASP A 322 -42.90 -38.08 -14.81
CA ASP A 322 -44.06 -38.94 -15.10
C ASP A 322 -45.39 -38.16 -15.11
N THR A 323 -45.37 -36.84 -14.90
CA THR A 323 -46.60 -36.04 -14.84
C THR A 323 -47.17 -35.78 -16.23
N GLU A 324 -48.27 -36.46 -16.58
CA GLU A 324 -48.92 -36.29 -17.88
C GLU A 324 -49.62 -34.93 -18.02
N ASN A 325 -49.47 -34.31 -19.19
CA ASN A 325 -50.15 -33.07 -19.59
C ASN A 325 -49.89 -31.88 -18.65
N LEU A 326 -48.74 -31.86 -17.97
CA LEU A 326 -48.29 -30.74 -17.15
C LEU A 326 -46.99 -30.18 -17.70
N VAL A 327 -46.91 -28.85 -17.79
CA VAL A 327 -45.68 -28.14 -18.20
C VAL A 327 -44.80 -27.93 -16.98
N ARG A 328 -43.55 -28.40 -17.06
CA ARG A 328 -42.54 -28.25 -16.01
C ARG A 328 -41.19 -27.91 -16.61
N LEU A 329 -40.31 -27.33 -15.79
CA LEU A 329 -38.92 -27.12 -16.17
C LEU A 329 -38.16 -28.43 -16.00
N ILE A 330 -37.71 -28.99 -17.12
CA ILE A 330 -36.93 -30.22 -17.20
C ILE A 330 -35.51 -29.87 -17.59
N ASN A 331 -34.52 -30.41 -16.88
CA ASN A 331 -33.13 -30.27 -17.28
C ASN A 331 -32.88 -31.01 -18.59
N VAL A 332 -32.44 -30.29 -19.63
CA VAL A 332 -32.11 -30.82 -20.96
C VAL A 332 -30.66 -30.50 -21.29
N LEU A 333 -29.96 -31.46 -21.88
CA LEU A 333 -28.71 -31.19 -22.58
C LEU A 333 -29.03 -30.67 -23.98
N VAL A 334 -28.97 -29.35 -24.12
CA VAL A 334 -29.06 -28.62 -25.38
C VAL A 334 -27.71 -28.70 -26.08
#